data_AF-A0A3D4H9F5-F1
#
_entry.id   AF-A0A3D4H9F5-F1
#
_cell.length_a   1.000
_cell.length_b   1.000
_cell.length_c   1.000
_cell.angle_alpha   90.00
_cell.angle_beta   90.00
_cell.angle_gamma   90.00
#
_symmetry.space_group_name_H-M   'P 1'
#
loop_
_entity.id
_entity.type
_entity.pdbx_description
1 polymer ?
#
loop_
_entity_poly.entity_id
_entity_poly.type
_entity_poly.pdbx_seq_one_letter_code
_entity_poly.pdbx_strand_id
1 'polypeptide(L)'
;QGGGSVEALTAHLDWLPTFVEFCDLKAPENSSFDGKSIVRLLQGEARDWGDRALFVNRQADQLEMWHPGVDPKAKYPSRTVLTERWRLVNAELYDIVQDPGQQSNVAKQYPEVVEKLNKAYREHFEDVTSHGGKYTPFFIGSPNENPTRFTTRDWHHTDGGVIWKMSLVEDDSLFVNGFWALDAQQAGRYNIRLSRFPKDAERPIGASKARIRMGEYADEKDLQPTDTFINFEMELPKGETMLQTWFTDAETQRERGAYYVWVEYLDK
;
A
#
# COMPACT_ATOMS: atom_id res chain seq x y z
N GLN A 1 8.62 37.16 12.00
CA GLN A 1 10.03 37.30 11.59
C GLN A 1 10.38 36.04 10.81
N GLY A 2 11.02 36.14 9.64
CA GLY A 2 11.52 34.97 8.90
C GLY A 2 12.96 34.65 9.29
N GLY A 3 13.39 33.40 9.11
CA GLY A 3 14.80 32.98 9.30
C GLY A 3 15.12 32.24 10.61
N GLY A 4 14.13 31.66 11.31
CA GLY A 4 14.37 30.78 12.45
C GLY A 4 14.65 29.33 12.05
N SER A 5 15.22 28.54 12.97
CA SER A 5 15.36 27.07 12.84
C SER A 5 14.48 26.34 13.86
N VAL A 6 14.01 25.16 13.47
CA VAL A 6 13.30 24.22 14.34
C VAL A 6 14.14 22.95 14.38
N GLU A 7 14.80 22.72 15.52
CA GLU A 7 15.66 21.54 15.71
C GLU A 7 14.87 20.32 16.23
N ALA A 8 13.66 20.55 16.73
CA ALA A 8 12.82 19.51 17.29
C ALA A 8 12.35 18.49 16.23
N LEU A 9 12.25 17.22 16.62
CA LEU A 9 11.80 16.14 15.77
C LEU A 9 10.33 16.35 15.36
N THR A 10 10.13 16.48 14.05
CA THR A 10 8.83 16.64 13.38
C THR A 10 8.69 15.63 12.25
N ALA A 11 7.46 15.42 11.77
CA ALA A 11 7.14 14.52 10.68
C ALA A 11 6.13 15.14 9.70
N HIS A 12 6.01 14.54 8.52
CA HIS A 12 4.98 14.92 7.55
C HIS A 12 3.54 14.82 8.11
N LEU A 13 3.32 13.94 9.10
CA LEU A 13 2.04 13.74 9.80
C LEU A 13 1.61 14.97 10.63
N ASP A 14 2.56 15.83 11.01
CA ASP A 14 2.30 17.00 11.84
C ASP A 14 1.64 18.15 11.06
N TRP A 15 1.67 18.13 9.72
CA TRP A 15 1.15 19.22 8.90
C TRP A 15 -0.38 19.32 8.92
N LEU A 16 -1.10 18.21 8.91
CA LEU A 16 -2.56 18.25 8.95
C LEU A 16 -3.10 18.96 10.20
N PRO A 17 -2.73 18.57 11.44
CA PRO A 17 -3.16 19.30 12.64
C PRO A 17 -2.62 20.75 12.67
N THR A 18 -1.45 21.00 12.08
CA THR A 18 -0.90 22.37 11.95
C THR A 18 -1.77 23.26 11.06
N PHE A 19 -2.25 22.76 9.91
CA PHE A 19 -3.15 23.52 9.04
C PHE A 19 -4.53 23.73 9.64
N VAL A 20 -5.04 22.72 10.37
CA VAL A 20 -6.29 22.86 11.12
C VAL A 20 -6.18 24.03 12.11
N GLU A 21 -5.08 24.12 12.87
CA GLU A 21 -4.85 25.21 13.81
C GLU A 21 -4.63 26.57 13.10
N PHE A 22 -3.77 26.62 12.08
CA PHE A 22 -3.49 27.87 11.37
C PHE A 22 -4.72 28.48 10.69
N CYS A 23 -5.61 27.64 10.19
CA CYS A 23 -6.81 28.06 9.48
C CYS A 23 -8.04 28.19 10.39
N ASP A 24 -7.90 28.01 11.71
CA ASP A 24 -9.00 28.02 12.68
C ASP A 24 -10.15 27.08 12.27
N LEU A 25 -9.79 25.89 11.77
CA LEU A 25 -10.76 24.88 11.32
C LEU A 25 -11.23 24.02 12.49
N LYS A 26 -12.50 23.63 12.44
CA LYS A 26 -13.05 22.64 13.38
C LYS A 26 -12.87 21.24 12.81
N ALA A 27 -12.05 20.43 13.47
CA ALA A 27 -11.98 19.00 13.17
C ALA A 27 -13.35 18.34 13.48
N PRO A 28 -13.78 17.33 12.69
CA PRO A 28 -14.96 16.54 13.01
C PRO A 28 -14.90 15.93 14.41
N GLU A 29 -16.06 15.72 15.03
CA GLU A 29 -16.15 15.01 16.32
C GLU A 29 -15.45 13.64 16.23
N ASN A 30 -14.70 13.28 17.28
CA ASN A 30 -13.90 12.05 17.38
C ASN A 30 -12.71 11.94 16.40
N SER A 31 -12.23 13.03 15.81
CA SER A 31 -10.98 13.01 15.04
C SER A 31 -9.76 12.95 15.96
N SER A 32 -8.91 11.96 15.79
CA SER A 32 -7.54 11.89 16.35
C SER A 32 -6.51 12.04 15.24
N PHE A 33 -5.41 12.73 15.52
CA PHE A 33 -4.29 12.86 14.59
C PHE A 33 -3.08 12.10 15.13
N ASP A 34 -2.36 11.39 14.25
CA ASP A 34 -1.06 10.78 14.58
C ASP A 34 0.04 11.83 14.78
N GLY A 35 -0.12 12.98 14.12
CA GLY A 35 0.76 14.13 14.23
C GLY A 35 0.37 15.09 15.35
N LYS A 36 1.28 16.02 15.64
CA LYS A 36 1.06 17.16 16.55
C LYS A 36 1.22 18.46 15.79
N SER A 37 0.37 19.44 16.07
CA SER A 37 0.54 20.77 15.48
C SER A 37 1.89 21.38 15.87
N ILE A 38 2.63 21.86 14.87
CA ILE A 38 3.95 22.50 15.04
C ILE A 38 3.86 24.03 15.02
N VAL A 39 2.66 24.62 15.10
CA VAL A 39 2.45 26.08 15.09
C VAL A 39 3.35 26.78 16.12
N ARG A 40 3.40 26.25 17.35
CA ARG A 40 4.23 26.84 18.43
C ARG A 40 5.72 26.71 18.15
N LEU A 41 6.17 25.66 17.46
CA LEU A 41 7.56 25.55 17.02
C LEU A 41 7.88 26.60 15.94
N LEU A 42 7.00 26.74 14.95
CA LEU A 42 7.16 27.71 13.87
C LEU A 42 7.15 29.16 14.35
N GLN A 43 6.45 29.45 15.45
CA GLN A 43 6.40 30.76 16.10
C GLN A 43 7.52 31.00 17.10
N GLY A 44 8.34 29.97 17.42
CA GLY A 44 9.38 30.06 18.45
C GLY A 44 8.83 30.12 19.88
N GLU A 45 7.59 29.67 20.09
CA GLU A 45 6.87 29.72 21.37
C GLU A 45 6.84 28.37 22.11
N ALA A 46 7.33 27.30 21.47
CA ALA A 46 7.41 25.99 22.08
C ALA A 46 8.48 25.97 23.19
N ARG A 47 8.03 25.95 24.46
CA ARG A 47 8.92 25.83 25.63
C ARG A 47 9.22 24.38 26.02
N ASP A 48 8.33 23.46 25.66
CA ASP A 48 8.46 22.02 25.91
C ASP A 48 7.74 21.29 24.77
N TRP A 49 8.50 20.63 23.89
CA TRP A 49 7.97 19.82 22.78
C TRP A 49 7.74 18.35 23.19
N GLY A 50 8.31 17.94 24.34
CA GLY A 50 8.31 16.59 24.85
C GLY A 50 9.07 15.59 23.97
N ASP A 51 9.61 14.54 24.59
CA ASP A 51 10.11 13.39 23.84
C ASP A 51 8.95 12.71 23.09
N ARG A 52 9.17 12.37 21.82
CA ARG A 52 8.24 11.56 21.02
C ARG A 52 8.97 10.45 20.28
N ALA A 53 8.22 9.42 19.92
CA ALA A 53 8.65 8.40 18.97
C ALA A 53 7.97 8.64 17.63
N LEU A 54 8.72 8.59 16.53
CA LEU A 54 8.20 8.47 15.18
C LEU A 54 8.54 7.09 14.63
N PHE A 55 7.69 6.58 13.76
CA PHE A 55 7.81 5.25 13.21
C PHE A 55 7.98 5.34 11.70
N VAL A 56 9.00 4.65 11.19
CA VAL A 56 9.21 4.47 9.75
C VAL A 56 9.27 2.97 9.49
N ASN A 57 8.37 2.47 8.66
CA ASN A 57 8.20 1.05 8.44
C ASN A 57 8.01 0.77 6.95
N ARG A 58 8.59 -0.34 6.52
CA ARG A 58 8.36 -0.92 5.20
C ARG A 58 7.51 -2.16 5.40
N GLN A 59 6.22 -2.06 5.13
CA GLN A 59 5.28 -3.16 5.29
C GLN A 59 5.15 -3.99 4.02
N ALA A 60 4.92 -5.29 4.22
CA ALA A 60 4.49 -6.18 3.16
C ALA A 60 2.97 -6.09 2.99
N ASP A 61 2.46 -6.72 1.94
CA ASP A 61 1.03 -6.81 1.64
C ASP A 61 0.21 -7.45 2.78
N GLN A 62 0.83 -8.40 3.50
CA GLN A 62 0.31 -8.90 4.76
C GLN A 62 1.09 -8.26 5.91
N LEU A 63 0.36 -7.53 6.76
CA LEU A 63 0.92 -6.86 7.92
C LEU A 63 1.37 -7.90 8.94
N GLU A 64 2.67 -7.93 9.20
CA GLU A 64 3.25 -8.72 10.27
C GLU A 64 4.16 -7.84 11.12
N MET A 65 4.13 -8.08 12.43
CA MET A 65 5.04 -7.42 13.35
C MET A 65 6.46 -7.97 13.14
N TRP A 66 7.42 -7.07 12.90
CA TRP A 66 8.82 -7.47 12.88
C TRP A 66 9.25 -8.04 14.25
N HIS A 67 9.96 -9.16 14.23
CA HIS A 67 10.54 -9.81 15.39
C HIS A 67 12.00 -10.24 15.14
N PRO A 68 12.87 -10.24 16.17
CA PRO A 68 14.22 -10.75 16.05
C PRO A 68 14.23 -12.22 15.61
N GLY A 69 15.08 -12.59 14.64
CA GLY A 69 15.19 -13.96 14.11
C GLY A 69 14.57 -14.16 12.73
N VAL A 70 13.88 -13.16 12.17
CA VAL A 70 13.54 -13.13 10.74
C VAL A 70 14.84 -13.21 9.92
N ASP A 71 14.84 -14.03 8.87
CA ASP A 71 15.99 -14.23 7.95
C ASP A 71 16.61 -12.87 7.58
N PRO A 72 17.93 -12.65 7.76
CA PRO A 72 18.61 -11.43 7.31
C PRO A 72 18.41 -11.10 5.82
N LYS A 73 18.05 -12.09 4.99
CA LYS A 73 17.68 -11.90 3.58
C LYS A 73 16.21 -11.53 3.37
N ALA A 74 15.36 -11.64 4.40
CA ALA A 74 13.98 -11.19 4.33
C ALA A 74 13.96 -9.67 4.10
N LYS A 75 13.36 -9.26 2.99
CA LYS A 75 13.31 -7.86 2.58
C LYS A 75 12.33 -7.02 3.43
N TYR A 76 11.56 -7.68 4.29
CA TYR A 76 10.41 -7.13 5.02
C TYR A 76 10.10 -7.98 6.26
N PRO A 77 9.41 -7.40 7.27
CA PRO A 77 9.16 -5.97 7.44
C PRO A 77 10.36 -5.27 8.08
N SER A 78 10.85 -4.15 7.53
CA SER A 78 11.89 -3.36 8.19
C SER A 78 11.26 -2.19 8.93
N ARG A 79 11.78 -1.87 10.12
CA ARG A 79 11.29 -0.77 10.95
C ARG A 79 12.39 0.13 11.47
N THR A 80 12.04 1.36 11.75
CA THR A 80 12.85 2.32 12.48
C THR A 80 11.97 3.08 13.46
N VAL A 81 12.45 3.21 14.71
CA VAL A 81 11.86 4.07 15.73
C VAL A 81 12.80 5.25 15.97
N LEU A 82 12.29 6.47 15.84
CA LEU A 82 13.06 7.71 15.89
C LEU A 82 12.64 8.53 17.11
N THR A 83 13.60 9.00 17.90
CA THR A 83 13.40 10.03 18.93
C THR A 83 14.35 11.20 18.71
N GLU A 84 14.40 12.21 19.58
CA GLU A 84 15.38 13.30 19.43
C GLU A 84 16.83 12.80 19.40
N ARG A 85 17.14 11.75 20.17
CA ARG A 85 18.51 11.21 20.31
C ARG A 85 18.72 9.85 19.66
N TRP A 86 17.70 9.00 19.62
CA TRP A 86 17.89 7.59 19.32
C TRP A 86 17.27 7.19 17.97
N ARG A 87 17.94 6.29 17.26
CA ARG A 87 17.40 5.56 16.11
C ARG A 87 17.53 4.08 16.38
N LEU A 88 16.40 3.40 16.57
CA LEU A 88 16.37 1.94 16.62
C LEU A 88 15.99 1.43 15.22
N VAL A 89 16.96 0.90 14.48
CA VAL A 89 16.77 0.29 13.16
C VAL A 89 16.75 -1.22 13.33
N ASN A 90 15.56 -1.82 13.24
CA ASN A 90 15.35 -3.23 13.56
C ASN A 90 15.90 -3.61 14.97
N ALA A 91 17.08 -4.23 15.05
CA ALA A 91 17.78 -4.61 16.29
C ALA A 91 18.96 -3.69 16.67
N GLU A 92 19.33 -2.74 15.80
CA GLU A 92 20.51 -1.89 15.98
C GLU A 92 20.09 -0.52 16.51
N LEU A 93 20.82 -0.02 17.50
CA LEU A 93 20.53 1.27 18.13
C LEU A 93 21.68 2.24 17.85
N TYR A 94 21.35 3.45 17.42
CA TYR A 94 22.31 4.52 17.16
C TYR A 94 21.95 5.78 17.97
N ASP A 95 22.97 6.41 18.56
CA ASP A 95 22.87 7.74 19.19
C ASP A 95 23.17 8.80 18.13
N ILE A 96 22.15 9.43 17.54
CA ILE A 96 22.36 10.36 16.41
C ILE A 96 22.94 11.70 16.82
N VAL A 97 22.95 12.01 18.13
CA VAL A 97 23.58 13.24 18.62
C VAL A 97 25.10 13.07 18.61
N GLN A 98 25.59 11.86 18.98
CA GLN A 98 27.01 11.56 19.00
C GLN A 98 27.52 10.95 17.68
N ASP A 99 26.64 10.23 16.97
CA ASP A 99 26.92 9.54 15.71
C ASP A 99 25.79 9.81 14.70
N PRO A 100 25.71 11.04 14.14
CA PRO A 100 24.75 11.37 13.10
C PRO A 100 24.84 10.47 11.87
N GLY A 101 26.01 9.86 11.64
CA GLY A 101 26.26 8.95 10.53
C GLY A 101 25.78 7.51 10.75
N GLN A 102 25.29 7.19 11.96
CA GLN A 102 24.82 5.85 12.34
C GLN A 102 25.83 4.72 12.04
N GLN A 103 27.10 4.95 12.37
CA GLN A 103 28.20 4.02 12.12
C GLN A 103 28.42 3.02 13.27
N SER A 104 27.99 3.35 14.49
CA SER A 104 28.24 2.55 15.69
C SER A 104 26.95 2.04 16.32
N ASN A 105 26.73 0.73 16.23
CA ASN A 105 25.61 0.07 16.91
C ASN A 105 25.90 -0.05 18.42
N VAL A 106 25.15 0.70 19.23
CA VAL A 106 25.26 0.76 20.69
C VAL A 106 24.16 0.00 21.43
N ALA A 107 23.37 -0.85 20.74
CA ALA A 107 22.23 -1.57 21.33
C ALA A 107 22.59 -2.38 22.59
N LYS A 108 23.78 -3.01 22.60
CA LYS A 108 24.26 -3.78 23.76
C LYS A 108 24.63 -2.91 24.96
N GLN A 109 24.93 -1.63 24.73
CA GLN A 109 25.32 -0.69 25.78
C GLN A 109 24.10 -0.02 26.44
N TYR A 110 22.99 0.10 25.70
CA TYR A 110 21.75 0.73 26.15
C TYR A 110 20.52 -0.19 25.97
N PRO A 111 20.51 -1.39 26.58
CA PRO A 111 19.42 -2.35 26.42
C PRO A 111 18.05 -1.80 26.88
N GLU A 112 18.04 -0.91 27.87
CA GLU A 112 16.83 -0.24 28.37
C GLU A 112 16.20 0.71 27.32
N VAL A 113 17.03 1.38 26.53
CA VAL A 113 16.56 2.23 25.42
C VAL A 113 15.97 1.35 24.32
N VAL A 114 16.62 0.24 24.00
CA VAL A 114 16.11 -0.73 23.03
C VAL A 114 14.73 -1.26 23.45
N GLU A 115 14.55 -1.65 24.71
CA GLU A 115 13.26 -2.15 25.18
C GLU A 115 12.17 -1.06 25.16
N LYS A 116 12.49 0.16 25.58
CA LYS A 116 11.56 1.30 25.52
C LYS A 116 11.06 1.55 24.08
N LEU A 117 11.97 1.58 23.11
CA LEU A 117 11.62 1.85 21.71
C LEU A 117 10.87 0.69 21.06
N ASN A 118 11.23 -0.56 21.42
CA ASN A 118 10.47 -1.74 21.00
C ASN A 118 9.04 -1.72 21.55
N LYS A 119 8.86 -1.35 22.82
CA LYS A 119 7.53 -1.19 23.43
C LYS A 119 6.69 -0.15 22.69
N ALA A 120 7.25 1.03 22.42
CA ALA A 120 6.57 2.08 21.68
C ALA A 120 6.15 1.60 20.27
N TYR A 121 6.99 0.82 19.59
CA TYR A 121 6.62 0.25 18.29
C TYR A 121 5.50 -0.78 18.39
N ARG A 122 5.50 -1.66 19.42
CA ARG A 122 4.42 -2.64 19.62
C ARG A 122 3.08 -1.94 19.83
N GLU A 123 3.04 -0.94 20.70
CA GLU A 123 1.84 -0.15 20.98
C GLU A 123 1.33 0.55 19.71
N HIS A 124 2.23 1.18 18.93
CA HIS A 124 1.86 1.77 17.65
C HIS A 124 1.35 0.73 16.64
N PHE A 125 2.01 -0.43 16.54
CA PHE A 125 1.59 -1.48 15.61
C PHE A 125 0.20 -2.01 15.98
N GLU A 126 -0.06 -2.26 17.26
CA GLU A 126 -1.38 -2.68 17.75
C GLU A 126 -2.46 -1.64 17.44
N ASP A 127 -2.16 -0.35 17.61
CA ASP A 127 -3.08 0.74 17.31
C ASP A 127 -3.44 0.79 15.81
N VAL A 128 -2.44 0.88 14.92
CA VAL A 128 -2.69 0.99 13.47
C VAL A 128 -3.20 -0.30 12.82
N THR A 129 -3.12 -1.44 13.51
CA THR A 129 -3.68 -2.72 13.04
C THR A 129 -4.96 -3.14 13.75
N SER A 130 -5.44 -2.35 14.72
CA SER A 130 -6.65 -2.65 15.48
C SER A 130 -7.94 -2.55 14.66
N HIS A 131 -7.92 -1.78 13.56
CA HIS A 131 -9.07 -1.54 12.68
C HIS A 131 -8.71 -1.91 11.23
N GLY A 132 -9.51 -2.79 10.60
CA GLY A 132 -9.38 -3.09 9.18
C GLY A 132 -9.69 -4.54 8.80
N GLY A 133 -10.08 -4.74 7.54
CA GLY A 133 -10.10 -6.05 6.91
C GLY A 133 -8.68 -6.46 6.46
N LYS A 134 -8.53 -7.72 6.00
CA LYS A 134 -7.24 -8.21 5.48
C LYS A 134 -6.75 -7.39 4.28
N TYR A 135 -7.66 -6.77 3.54
CA TYR A 135 -7.41 -6.01 2.32
C TYR A 135 -8.28 -4.75 2.28
N THR A 136 -7.79 -3.70 1.62
CA THR A 136 -8.59 -2.51 1.31
C THR A 136 -9.21 -2.68 -0.07
N PRO A 137 -10.54 -2.88 -0.18
CA PRO A 137 -11.16 -3.16 -1.47
C PRO A 137 -11.32 -1.90 -2.32
N PHE A 138 -11.29 -2.07 -3.64
CA PHE A 138 -11.77 -1.03 -4.56
C PHE A 138 -13.28 -1.09 -4.72
N PHE A 139 -13.93 0.06 -4.73
CA PHE A 139 -15.36 0.15 -4.97
C PHE A 139 -15.68 0.06 -6.47
N ILE A 140 -16.54 -0.89 -6.84
CA ILE A 140 -17.09 -1.02 -8.20
C ILE A 140 -18.60 -0.77 -8.19
N GLY A 141 -19.15 -0.31 -9.31
CA GLY A 141 -20.56 -0.01 -9.43
C GLY A 141 -21.02 1.19 -8.61
N SER A 142 -20.10 2.08 -8.22
CA SER A 142 -20.44 3.36 -7.63
C SER A 142 -20.88 4.36 -8.72
N PRO A 143 -21.91 5.19 -8.47
CA PRO A 143 -22.25 6.27 -9.40
C PRO A 143 -21.16 7.35 -9.52
N ASN A 144 -20.24 7.44 -8.54
CA ASN A 144 -19.15 8.44 -8.55
C ASN A 144 -17.99 8.07 -9.48
N GLU A 145 -17.82 6.78 -9.78
CA GLU A 145 -16.76 6.28 -10.67
C GLU A 145 -17.25 5.00 -11.35
N ASN A 146 -17.54 5.09 -12.65
CA ASN A 146 -17.93 3.96 -13.49
C ASN A 146 -17.57 4.27 -14.97
N PRO A 147 -16.64 3.55 -15.61
CA PRO A 147 -15.95 2.35 -15.11
C PRO A 147 -14.83 2.65 -14.11
N THR A 148 -14.64 1.75 -13.14
CA THR A 148 -13.48 1.77 -12.24
C THR A 148 -12.29 1.08 -12.90
N ARG A 149 -11.08 1.64 -12.79
CA ARG A 149 -9.85 1.07 -13.39
C ARG A 149 -8.90 0.55 -12.31
N PHE A 150 -8.38 -0.67 -12.53
CA PHE A 150 -7.34 -1.30 -11.71
C PHE A 150 -6.13 -1.69 -12.55
N THR A 151 -4.98 -1.82 -11.90
CA THR A 151 -3.71 -2.23 -12.52
C THR A 151 -3.01 -3.31 -11.70
N THR A 152 -1.95 -3.92 -12.23
CA THR A 152 -1.10 -4.83 -11.44
C THR A 152 -0.45 -4.20 -10.22
N ARG A 153 -0.41 -2.86 -10.12
CA ARG A 153 0.13 -2.19 -8.91
C ARG A 153 -0.81 -2.32 -7.72
N ASP A 154 -2.06 -2.61 -7.99
CA ASP A 154 -3.14 -2.79 -7.02
C ASP A 154 -3.32 -4.27 -6.64
N TRP A 155 -2.46 -5.16 -7.14
CA TRP A 155 -2.50 -6.59 -6.82
C TRP A 155 -2.03 -6.90 -5.41
N HIS A 156 -2.76 -7.82 -4.80
CA HIS A 156 -2.22 -8.74 -3.82
C HIS A 156 -1.56 -9.91 -4.55
N HIS A 157 -0.24 -9.92 -4.58
CA HIS A 157 0.54 -10.92 -5.33
C HIS A 157 0.29 -12.35 -4.85
N THR A 158 0.24 -13.31 -5.78
CA THR A 158 0.04 -14.73 -5.49
C THR A 158 1.13 -15.62 -6.07
N ASP A 159 1.65 -15.29 -7.24
CA ASP A 159 2.69 -16.07 -7.92
C ASP A 159 3.71 -15.16 -8.61
N GLY A 160 4.97 -15.55 -8.53
CA GLY A 160 6.11 -14.79 -9.02
C GLY A 160 6.37 -13.49 -8.25
N GLY A 161 6.94 -12.50 -8.94
CA GLY A 161 7.21 -11.15 -8.41
C GLY A 161 6.08 -10.16 -8.68
N VAL A 162 6.36 -8.87 -8.51
CA VAL A 162 5.43 -7.77 -8.80
C VAL A 162 5.93 -6.91 -9.96
N ILE A 163 5.00 -6.33 -10.72
CA ILE A 163 5.31 -5.31 -11.73
C ILE A 163 5.41 -3.96 -11.02
N TRP A 164 6.62 -3.52 -10.71
CA TRP A 164 6.87 -2.28 -9.95
C TRP A 164 7.39 -1.12 -10.82
N LYS A 165 7.68 -1.37 -12.10
CA LYS A 165 8.11 -0.36 -13.08
C LYS A 165 7.58 -0.70 -14.47
N MET A 166 7.42 0.34 -15.30
CA MET A 166 6.80 0.20 -16.62
C MET A 166 7.52 -0.78 -17.55
N SER A 167 8.85 -0.85 -17.51
CA SER A 167 9.61 -1.77 -18.37
C SER A 167 9.27 -3.25 -18.13
N LEU A 168 8.72 -3.61 -16.97
CA LEU A 168 8.32 -4.99 -16.66
C LEU A 168 6.97 -5.36 -17.27
N VAL A 169 6.13 -4.38 -17.63
CA VAL A 169 4.87 -4.61 -18.37
C VAL A 169 5.18 -5.20 -19.75
N GLU A 170 6.31 -4.80 -20.34
CA GLU A 170 6.77 -5.19 -21.67
C GLU A 170 7.57 -6.50 -21.68
N ASP A 171 7.87 -7.06 -20.50
CA ASP A 171 8.66 -8.30 -20.40
C ASP A 171 7.78 -9.53 -20.68
N ASP A 172 7.90 -10.07 -21.89
CA ASP A 172 7.18 -11.28 -22.30
C ASP A 172 7.63 -12.54 -21.55
N SER A 173 8.78 -12.52 -20.88
CA SER A 173 9.25 -13.65 -20.06
C SER A 173 8.67 -13.66 -18.65
N LEU A 174 7.97 -12.59 -18.25
CA LEU A 174 7.48 -12.40 -16.89
C LEU A 174 6.06 -12.96 -16.71
N PHE A 175 5.98 -14.10 -16.03
CA PHE A 175 4.74 -14.76 -15.65
C PHE A 175 4.50 -14.54 -14.16
N VAL A 176 3.67 -13.55 -13.84
CA VAL A 176 3.33 -13.12 -12.49
C VAL A 176 1.82 -12.98 -12.37
N ASN A 177 1.31 -13.17 -11.16
CA ASN A 177 -0.13 -13.11 -10.91
C ASN A 177 -0.43 -12.55 -9.52
N GLY A 178 -1.62 -11.99 -9.38
CA GLY A 178 -2.19 -11.49 -8.14
C GLY A 178 -3.70 -11.31 -8.30
N PHE A 179 -4.36 -10.95 -7.21
CA PHE A 179 -5.79 -10.65 -7.19
C PHE A 179 -6.04 -9.22 -6.73
N TRP A 180 -7.22 -8.71 -7.01
CA TRP A 180 -7.74 -7.46 -6.48
C TRP A 180 -8.85 -7.75 -5.47
N ALA A 181 -8.79 -7.11 -4.31
CA ALA A 181 -9.93 -7.02 -3.40
C ALA A 181 -10.88 -5.95 -3.91
N LEU A 182 -12.16 -6.29 -4.07
CA LEU A 182 -13.20 -5.43 -4.62
C LEU A 182 -14.41 -5.42 -3.69
N ASP A 183 -15.19 -4.35 -3.72
CA ASP A 183 -16.49 -4.25 -3.04
C ASP A 183 -17.51 -3.66 -4.01
N ALA A 184 -18.44 -4.52 -4.46
CA ALA A 184 -19.52 -4.15 -5.35
C ALA A 184 -20.57 -3.34 -4.58
N GLN A 185 -20.67 -2.05 -4.91
CA GLN A 185 -21.58 -1.14 -4.23
C GLN A 185 -23.06 -1.39 -4.58
N GLN A 186 -23.29 -2.06 -5.72
CA GLN A 186 -24.61 -2.41 -6.24
C GLN A 186 -24.63 -3.85 -6.75
N ALA A 187 -25.77 -4.53 -6.62
CA ALA A 187 -25.99 -5.79 -7.31
C ALA A 187 -26.41 -5.52 -8.77
N GLY A 188 -26.08 -6.41 -9.69
CA GLY A 188 -26.50 -6.34 -11.09
C GLY A 188 -25.39 -6.75 -12.05
N ARG A 189 -25.53 -6.35 -13.31
CA ARG A 189 -24.64 -6.74 -14.40
C ARG A 189 -23.43 -5.84 -14.51
N TYR A 190 -22.27 -6.47 -14.67
CA TYR A 190 -20.98 -5.82 -14.83
C TYR A 190 -20.28 -6.31 -16.09
N ASN A 191 -19.65 -5.39 -16.82
CA ASN A 191 -18.68 -5.69 -17.87
C ASN A 191 -17.26 -5.50 -17.33
N ILE A 192 -16.44 -6.53 -17.43
CA ILE A 192 -15.07 -6.55 -16.95
C ILE A 192 -14.14 -6.70 -18.16
N ARG A 193 -13.45 -5.61 -18.50
CA ARG A 193 -12.46 -5.57 -19.58
C ARG A 193 -11.08 -5.90 -19.03
N LEU A 194 -10.46 -6.95 -19.55
CA LEU A 194 -9.09 -7.35 -19.24
C LEU A 194 -8.15 -6.97 -20.39
N SER A 195 -6.97 -6.43 -20.08
CA SER A 195 -5.89 -6.27 -21.06
C SER A 195 -4.51 -6.32 -20.41
N ARG A 196 -3.48 -6.52 -21.24
CA ARG A 196 -2.08 -6.42 -20.82
C ARG A 196 -1.54 -4.99 -20.88
N PHE A 197 -2.06 -4.18 -21.81
CA PHE A 197 -1.62 -2.81 -22.05
C PHE A 197 -2.76 -1.82 -21.81
N PRO A 198 -2.45 -0.54 -21.49
CA PRO A 198 -3.47 0.44 -21.18
C PRO A 198 -4.24 0.88 -22.44
N LYS A 199 -5.44 1.43 -22.26
CA LYS A 199 -6.35 1.84 -23.37
C LYS A 199 -5.75 2.92 -24.29
N ASP A 200 -4.85 3.73 -23.79
CA ASP A 200 -4.15 4.79 -24.53
C ASP A 200 -2.90 4.29 -25.28
N ALA A 201 -2.52 3.02 -25.10
CA ALA A 201 -1.42 2.36 -25.80
C ALA A 201 -1.71 0.88 -26.03
N GLU A 202 -2.88 0.58 -26.64
CA GLU A 202 -3.31 -0.79 -26.89
C GLU A 202 -2.32 -1.54 -27.79
N ARG A 203 -2.02 -2.77 -27.38
CA ARG A 203 -1.16 -3.72 -28.07
C ARG A 203 -1.71 -5.14 -27.87
N PRO A 204 -1.37 -6.09 -28.75
CA PRO A 204 -1.77 -7.49 -28.59
C PRO A 204 -1.42 -8.04 -27.21
N ILE A 205 -2.34 -8.79 -26.59
CA ILE A 205 -2.10 -9.44 -25.30
C ILE A 205 -1.01 -10.51 -25.44
N GLY A 206 -0.95 -11.20 -26.60
CA GLY A 206 -0.08 -12.34 -26.83
C GLY A 206 -0.60 -13.65 -26.21
N ALA A 207 -1.90 -13.73 -25.92
CA ALA A 207 -2.54 -14.87 -25.26
C ALA A 207 -3.52 -15.57 -26.19
N SER A 208 -3.69 -16.89 -26.02
CA SER A 208 -4.68 -17.69 -26.73
C SER A 208 -5.98 -17.86 -25.93
N LYS A 209 -5.96 -17.54 -24.63
CA LYS A 209 -7.08 -17.74 -23.72
C LYS A 209 -7.03 -16.79 -22.54
N ALA A 210 -8.21 -16.40 -22.05
CA ALA A 210 -8.39 -15.64 -20.82
C ALA A 210 -9.33 -16.37 -19.87
N ARG A 211 -8.96 -16.42 -18.59
CA ARG A 211 -9.81 -16.90 -17.49
C ARG A 211 -9.97 -15.81 -16.45
N ILE A 212 -11.17 -15.73 -15.88
CA ILE A 212 -11.51 -14.83 -14.79
C ILE A 212 -12.14 -15.63 -13.65
N ARG A 213 -11.85 -15.23 -12.41
CA ARG A 213 -12.55 -15.68 -11.22
C ARG A 213 -12.89 -14.48 -10.34
N MET A 214 -14.15 -14.34 -9.98
CA MET A 214 -14.65 -13.28 -9.12
C MET A 214 -15.56 -13.89 -8.04
N GLY A 215 -14.99 -14.15 -6.86
CA GLY A 215 -15.67 -14.95 -5.82
C GLY A 215 -15.96 -16.38 -6.30
N GLU A 216 -17.23 -16.77 -6.28
CA GLU A 216 -17.70 -18.08 -6.78
C GLU A 216 -17.89 -18.12 -8.30
N TYR A 217 -17.91 -16.96 -8.96
CA TYR A 217 -18.07 -16.87 -10.41
C TYR A 217 -16.73 -17.11 -11.11
N ALA A 218 -16.73 -17.95 -12.14
CA ALA A 218 -15.59 -18.16 -13.00
C ALA A 218 -16.05 -18.30 -14.46
N ASP A 219 -15.27 -17.75 -15.39
CA ASP A 219 -15.52 -17.86 -16.82
C ASP A 219 -14.20 -17.92 -17.58
N GLU A 220 -14.23 -18.47 -18.78
CA GLU A 220 -13.07 -18.65 -19.64
C GLU A 220 -13.46 -18.47 -21.11
N LYS A 221 -12.61 -17.77 -21.87
CA LYS A 221 -12.84 -17.47 -23.27
C LYS A 221 -11.53 -17.59 -24.06
N ASP A 222 -11.65 -18.09 -25.29
CA ASP A 222 -10.53 -18.09 -26.24
C ASP A 222 -10.28 -16.67 -26.79
N LEU A 223 -9.03 -16.42 -27.17
CA LEU A 223 -8.53 -15.17 -27.74
C LEU A 223 -7.74 -15.48 -29.02
N GLN A 224 -7.69 -14.54 -29.95
CA GLN A 224 -6.60 -14.50 -30.92
C GLN A 224 -5.38 -13.82 -30.29
N PRO A 225 -4.15 -14.28 -30.56
CA PRO A 225 -2.94 -13.63 -30.01
C PRO A 225 -2.83 -12.14 -30.34
N THR A 226 -3.49 -11.69 -31.41
CA THR A 226 -3.58 -10.30 -31.88
C THR A 226 -4.59 -9.43 -31.11
N ASP A 227 -5.48 -10.03 -30.33
CA ASP A 227 -6.50 -9.30 -29.58
C ASP A 227 -5.84 -8.41 -28.52
N THR A 228 -6.33 -7.17 -28.38
CA THR A 228 -5.75 -6.17 -27.46
C THR A 228 -6.43 -6.15 -26.09
N PHE A 229 -7.65 -6.72 -26.01
CA PHE A 229 -8.44 -6.85 -24.79
C PHE A 229 -9.47 -7.97 -24.93
N ILE A 230 -10.11 -8.32 -23.81
CA ILE A 230 -11.31 -9.16 -23.78
C ILE A 230 -12.29 -8.67 -22.71
N ASN A 231 -13.58 -8.89 -22.94
CA ASN A 231 -14.65 -8.57 -22.02
C ASN A 231 -15.31 -9.82 -21.42
N PHE A 232 -15.63 -9.75 -20.14
CA PHE A 232 -16.47 -10.70 -19.42
C PHE A 232 -17.69 -9.96 -18.87
N GLU A 233 -18.88 -10.48 -19.15
CA GLU A 233 -20.11 -9.97 -18.54
C GLU A 233 -20.55 -10.96 -17.47
N MET A 234 -20.84 -10.46 -16.27
CA MET A 234 -21.34 -11.28 -15.17
C MET A 234 -22.28 -10.50 -14.26
N GLU A 235 -23.18 -11.21 -13.60
CA GLU A 235 -24.07 -10.66 -12.60
C GLU A 235 -23.46 -10.86 -11.21
N LEU A 236 -23.31 -9.78 -10.45
CA LEU A 236 -22.66 -9.78 -9.15
C LEU A 236 -23.65 -9.36 -8.06
N PRO A 237 -23.62 -10.00 -6.87
CA PRO A 237 -24.27 -9.46 -5.69
C PRO A 237 -23.54 -8.20 -5.19
N LYS A 238 -24.23 -7.41 -4.36
CA LYS A 238 -23.60 -6.34 -3.59
C LYS A 238 -22.68 -6.93 -2.52
N GLY A 239 -21.50 -6.34 -2.32
CA GLY A 239 -20.56 -6.66 -1.25
C GLY A 239 -19.16 -7.02 -1.72
N GLU A 240 -18.32 -7.43 -0.76
CA GLU A 240 -16.92 -7.78 -0.98
C GLU A 240 -16.75 -9.03 -1.86
N THR A 241 -15.75 -9.00 -2.73
CA THR A 241 -15.34 -10.12 -3.57
C THR A 241 -13.86 -9.99 -3.98
N MET A 242 -13.31 -11.08 -4.53
CA MET A 242 -11.92 -11.14 -4.98
C MET A 242 -11.90 -11.42 -6.48
N LEU A 243 -11.25 -10.55 -7.25
CA LEU A 243 -11.02 -10.74 -8.68
C LEU A 243 -9.61 -11.26 -8.92
N GLN A 244 -9.51 -12.42 -9.56
CA GLN A 244 -8.25 -12.94 -10.10
C GLN A 244 -8.42 -13.30 -11.58
N THR A 245 -7.35 -13.13 -12.35
CA THR A 245 -7.39 -13.29 -13.81
C THR A 245 -6.16 -14.05 -14.30
N TRP A 246 -6.30 -14.68 -15.46
CA TRP A 246 -5.23 -15.40 -16.13
C TRP A 246 -5.33 -15.19 -17.63
N PHE A 247 -4.20 -14.91 -18.26
CA PHE A 247 -3.98 -14.99 -19.69
C PHE A 247 -3.01 -16.15 -19.95
N THR A 248 -3.45 -17.13 -20.73
CA THR A 248 -2.59 -18.24 -21.19
C THR A 248 -1.84 -17.77 -22.42
N ASP A 249 -0.52 -17.66 -22.28
CA ASP A 249 0.39 -17.21 -23.33
C ASP A 249 0.37 -18.15 -24.53
N ALA A 250 0.22 -17.59 -25.73
CA ALA A 250 -0.03 -18.38 -26.93
C ALA A 250 1.14 -19.29 -27.31
N GLU A 251 2.37 -18.87 -27.03
CA GLU A 251 3.59 -19.60 -27.40
C GLU A 251 4.02 -20.58 -26.30
N THR A 252 4.05 -20.11 -25.05
CA THR A 252 4.64 -20.86 -23.94
C THR A 252 3.63 -21.67 -23.13
N GLN A 253 2.32 -21.40 -23.31
CA GLN A 253 1.22 -21.98 -22.51
C GLN A 253 1.31 -21.68 -21.01
N ARG A 254 2.20 -20.77 -20.59
CA ARG A 254 2.29 -20.30 -19.21
C ARG A 254 1.26 -19.21 -18.96
N GLU A 255 0.83 -19.08 -17.70
CA GLU A 255 -0.20 -18.10 -17.33
C GLU A 255 0.40 -16.87 -16.64
N ARG A 256 -0.18 -15.70 -16.92
CA ARG A 256 0.07 -14.45 -16.19
C ARG A 256 -1.26 -13.75 -15.91
N GLY A 257 -1.34 -12.91 -14.88
CA GLY A 257 -2.53 -12.11 -14.64
C GLY A 257 -2.73 -11.00 -15.69
N ALA A 258 -3.96 -10.49 -15.81
CA ALA A 258 -4.22 -9.28 -16.60
C ALA A 258 -3.55 -8.06 -15.97
N TYR A 259 -2.97 -7.17 -16.75
CA TYR A 259 -2.23 -6.05 -16.18
C TYR A 259 -3.06 -4.80 -15.96
N TYR A 260 -4.16 -4.69 -16.69
CA TYR A 260 -5.14 -3.64 -16.56
C TYR A 260 -6.54 -4.24 -16.60
N VAL A 261 -7.40 -3.73 -15.72
CA VAL A 261 -8.80 -4.13 -15.61
C VAL A 261 -9.68 -2.89 -15.57
N TRP A 262 -10.80 -2.92 -16.28
CA TRP A 262 -11.88 -1.95 -16.11
C TRP A 262 -13.14 -2.71 -15.76
N VAL A 263 -13.84 -2.24 -14.72
CA VAL A 263 -15.12 -2.81 -14.30
C VAL A 263 -16.20 -1.76 -14.47
N GLU A 264 -17.15 -2.05 -15.36
CA GLU A 264 -18.27 -1.17 -15.68
C GLU A 264 -19.58 -1.77 -15.19
N TYR A 265 -20.36 -1.04 -14.40
CA TYR A 265 -21.73 -1.41 -14.06
C TYR A 265 -22.70 -1.00 -15.18
N LEU A 266 -23.55 -1.94 -15.60
CA LEU A 266 -24.37 -1.82 -16.81
C LEU A 266 -25.84 -1.45 -16.53
N ASP A 267 -26.35 -1.72 -15.33
CA ASP A 267 -27.77 -1.54 -14.99
C ASP A 267 -28.06 -0.13 -14.45
N LYS A 268 -27.86 0.88 -15.30
CA LYS A 268 -28.11 2.30 -14.99
C LYS A 268 -29.60 2.66 -14.98
#